data_AF-H6QJ13-F1
#
_entry.id   AF-H6QJ13-F1
#
_cell.length_a   1.000
_cell.length_b   1.000
_cell.length_c   1.000
_cell.angle_alpha   90.00
_cell.angle_beta   90.00
_cell.angle_gamma   90.00
#
_symmetry.space_group_name_H-M   'P 1'
#
loop_
_entity.id
_entity.type
_entity.pdbx_description
1 polymer ?
#
loop_
_entity_poly.entity_id
_entity_poly.type
_entity_poly.pdbx_seq_one_letter_code
_entity_poly.pdbx_strand_id
1 'polypeptide(L)'
;MLVYDGFKKIPEFVWDTIGRIRDHVFEFIVQEPFNSYILTNVLEDNQGDHKLFKQVENMALQCDSLVVPVTLLISAEENNKRIQRPNRVLRYKSLSIEGNAELINITHPHLLEIDVSDLTASALAEKIVEHTNNIE
;
A
#
# COMPACT_ATOMS: atom_id res chain seq x y z
N MET A 1 23.92 -5.52 11.08
CA MET A 1 22.62 -6.14 10.72
C MET A 1 21.55 -5.49 11.58
N LEU A 2 20.48 -4.93 10.98
CA LEU A 2 19.35 -4.42 11.74
C LEU A 2 18.69 -5.61 12.44
N VAL A 3 18.74 -5.66 13.78
CA VAL A 3 18.09 -6.72 14.57
C VAL A 3 16.61 -6.34 14.70
N TYR A 4 15.79 -6.84 13.78
CA TYR A 4 14.35 -6.61 13.75
C TYR A 4 13.60 -7.83 14.31
N ASP A 5 12.88 -7.61 15.40
CA ASP A 5 12.12 -8.65 16.13
C ASP A 5 10.61 -8.58 15.87
N GLY A 6 10.16 -7.69 14.99
CA GLY A 6 8.75 -7.47 14.69
C GLY A 6 8.04 -6.51 15.66
N PHE A 7 8.69 -6.04 16.72
CA PHE A 7 8.12 -5.12 17.71
C PHE A 7 8.82 -3.76 17.74
N LYS A 8 10.11 -3.72 17.38
CA LYS A 8 10.86 -2.47 17.31
C LYS A 8 10.40 -1.59 16.16
N LYS A 9 10.26 -0.31 16.43
CA LYS A 9 10.07 0.71 15.38
C LYS A 9 11.26 0.72 14.44
N ILE A 10 11.00 0.98 13.17
CA ILE A 10 12.05 1.28 12.19
C ILE A 10 12.68 2.64 12.58
N PRO A 11 14.02 2.75 12.68
CA PRO A 11 14.65 4.02 13.00
C PRO A 11 14.35 5.11 11.97
N GLU A 12 14.17 6.35 12.43
CA GLU A 12 13.68 7.44 11.59
C GLU A 12 14.54 7.69 10.34
N PHE A 13 15.88 7.63 10.49
CA PHE A 13 16.81 7.84 9.36
C PHE A 13 16.65 6.82 8.22
N VAL A 14 16.03 5.66 8.48
CA VAL A 14 15.78 4.65 7.45
C VAL A 14 14.68 5.11 6.51
N TRP A 15 13.70 5.90 6.97
CA TRP A 15 12.61 6.42 6.14
C TRP A 15 13.09 7.31 5.01
N ASP A 16 14.11 8.15 5.23
CA ASP A 16 14.75 8.94 4.17
C ASP A 16 15.37 8.05 3.07
N THR A 17 15.96 6.93 3.47
CA THR A 17 16.54 5.98 2.52
C THR A 17 15.46 5.19 1.78
N ILE A 18 14.39 4.79 2.47
CA ILE A 18 13.20 4.18 1.83
C ILE A 18 12.59 5.13 0.80
N GLY A 19 12.48 6.42 1.13
CA GLY A 19 11.99 7.46 0.22
C GLY A 19 12.81 7.54 -1.07
N ARG A 20 14.14 7.60 -0.97
CA ARG A 20 15.03 7.63 -2.14
C ARG A 20 14.96 6.38 -3.00
N ILE A 21 14.86 5.19 -2.37
CA ILE A 21 14.70 3.93 -3.10
C ILE A 21 13.38 3.95 -3.89
N ARG A 22 12.30 4.40 -3.25
CA ARG A 22 10.99 4.53 -3.91
C ARG A 22 11.04 5.49 -5.09
N ASP A 23 11.69 6.65 -4.96
CA ASP A 23 11.81 7.62 -6.05
C ASP A 23 12.52 7.00 -7.27
N HIS A 24 13.60 6.23 -7.05
CA HIS A 24 14.26 5.50 -8.15
C HIS A 24 13.40 4.38 -8.77
N VAL A 25 12.54 3.73 -7.98
CA VAL A 25 11.57 2.77 -8.52
C VAL A 25 10.54 3.47 -9.39
N PHE A 26 10.06 4.65 -9.00
CA PHE A 26 9.14 5.44 -9.82
C PHE A 26 9.80 5.92 -11.11
N GLU A 27 11.05 6.38 -11.06
CA GLU A 27 11.83 6.72 -12.25
C GLU A 27 11.94 5.54 -13.22
N PHE A 28 12.19 4.33 -12.70
CA PHE A 28 12.24 3.12 -13.52
C PHE A 28 10.89 2.79 -14.16
N ILE A 29 9.79 2.86 -13.39
CA ILE A 29 8.44 2.59 -13.90
C ILE A 29 8.09 3.51 -15.08
N VAL A 30 8.47 4.79 -15.00
CA VAL A 30 8.27 5.76 -16.08
C VAL A 30 9.00 5.38 -17.37
N GLN A 31 10.14 4.67 -17.28
CA GLN A 31 10.86 4.20 -18.45
C GLN A 31 10.30 2.89 -19.05
N GLU A 32 9.42 2.19 -18.33
CA GLU A 32 8.82 0.91 -18.72
C GLU A 32 7.28 0.97 -18.75
N PRO A 33 6.67 1.92 -19.51
CA PRO A 33 5.26 2.30 -19.37
C PRO A 33 4.26 1.22 -19.82
N PHE A 34 4.71 0.16 -20.49
CA PHE A 34 3.84 -0.86 -21.07
C PHE A 34 3.47 -2.00 -20.09
N ASN A 35 3.87 -1.89 -18.82
CA ASN A 35 3.54 -2.87 -17.79
C ASN A 35 2.54 -2.30 -16.78
N SER A 36 1.75 -3.18 -16.17
CA SER A 36 0.95 -2.84 -14.99
C SER A 36 1.75 -3.05 -13.71
N TYR A 37 1.68 -2.09 -12.80
CA TYR A 37 2.40 -2.13 -11.52
C TYR A 37 1.44 -2.11 -10.34
N ILE A 38 1.71 -2.95 -9.33
CA ILE A 38 0.95 -2.98 -8.08
C ILE A 38 1.81 -2.37 -6.99
N LEU A 39 1.35 -1.26 -6.42
CA LEU A 39 2.03 -0.54 -5.34
C LEU A 39 1.23 -0.72 -4.04
N THR A 40 1.75 -1.53 -3.11
CA THR A 40 1.08 -1.80 -1.83
C THR A 40 1.70 -0.96 -0.71
N ASN A 41 0.90 -0.09 -0.09
CA ASN A 41 1.34 0.78 0.99
C ASN A 41 0.35 0.74 2.16
N VAL A 42 0.82 1.10 3.35
CA VAL A 42 -0.03 1.54 4.47
C VAL A 42 0.18 3.05 4.54
N LEU A 43 -0.88 3.82 4.30
CA LEU A 43 -0.85 5.27 4.21
C LEU A 43 -1.76 5.84 5.28
N GLU A 44 -1.25 6.76 6.09
CA GLU A 44 -2.01 7.46 7.12
C GLU A 44 -2.52 8.81 6.60
N ASP A 45 -3.52 9.39 7.25
CA ASP A 45 -4.05 10.71 6.89
C ASP A 45 -3.10 11.84 7.33
N ASN A 46 -1.93 11.91 6.70
CA ASN A 46 -0.89 12.90 6.97
C ASN A 46 -0.34 13.51 5.66
N GLN A 47 0.30 14.68 5.75
CA GLN A 47 0.80 15.40 4.59
C GLN A 47 1.83 14.61 3.75
N GLY A 48 2.65 13.78 4.40
CA GLY A 48 3.67 12.98 3.73
C GLY A 48 3.05 11.91 2.83
N ASP A 49 2.03 11.22 3.34
CA ASP A 49 1.34 10.15 2.62
C ASP A 49 0.41 10.68 1.54
N HIS A 50 -0.23 11.83 1.76
CA HIS A 50 -0.94 12.57 0.69
C HIS A 50 0.01 12.98 -0.44
N LYS A 51 1.21 13.45 -0.10
CA LYS A 51 2.24 13.76 -1.10
C LYS A 51 2.69 12.51 -1.85
N LEU A 52 2.89 11.40 -1.15
CA LEU A 52 3.23 10.12 -1.77
C LEU A 52 2.14 9.64 -2.73
N PHE A 53 0.87 9.71 -2.34
CA PHE A 53 -0.23 9.37 -3.24
C PHE A 53 -0.22 10.23 -4.52
N LYS A 54 0.01 11.54 -4.38
CA LYS A 54 0.19 12.45 -5.53
C LYS A 54 1.41 12.11 -6.39
N GLN A 55 2.50 11.62 -5.81
CA GLN A 55 3.65 11.13 -6.60
C GLN A 55 3.27 9.93 -7.47
N VAL A 56 2.44 9.02 -6.96
CA VAL A 56 1.92 7.89 -7.75
C VAL A 56 1.04 8.37 -8.90
N GLU A 57 0.14 9.33 -8.65
CA GLU A 57 -0.69 9.91 -9.72
C GLU A 57 0.15 10.59 -10.81
N ASN A 58 1.16 11.36 -10.41
CA ASN A 58 2.05 12.02 -11.36
C ASN A 58 2.90 11.02 -12.17
N MET A 59 3.34 9.93 -11.54
CA MET A 59 4.07 8.85 -12.21
C MET A 59 3.18 8.20 -13.27
N ALA A 60 1.94 7.83 -12.92
CA ALA A 60 1.00 7.23 -13.85
C ALA A 60 0.67 8.16 -15.02
N LEU A 61 0.52 9.47 -14.76
CA LEU A 61 0.32 10.47 -15.80
C LEU A 61 1.50 10.52 -16.80
N GLN A 62 2.74 10.40 -16.32
CA GLN A 62 3.92 10.34 -17.20
C GLN A 62 3.95 9.07 -18.07
N CYS A 63 3.37 7.97 -17.57
CA CYS A 63 3.22 6.71 -18.31
C CYS A 63 1.98 6.66 -19.20
N ASP A 64 1.18 7.74 -19.28
CA ASP A 64 -0.16 7.72 -19.91
C ASP A 64 -1.03 6.55 -19.43
N SER A 65 -0.97 6.30 -18.12
CA SER A 65 -1.57 5.13 -17.47
C SER A 65 -2.67 5.53 -16.47
N LEU A 66 -3.63 4.62 -16.29
CA LEU A 66 -4.69 4.77 -15.29
C LEU A 66 -4.17 4.46 -13.88
N VAL A 67 -4.63 5.24 -12.91
CA VAL A 67 -4.50 4.91 -11.48
C VAL A 67 -5.80 4.31 -10.98
N VAL A 68 -5.71 3.16 -10.30
CA VAL A 68 -6.83 2.50 -9.64
C VAL A 68 -6.50 2.33 -8.15
N PRO A 69 -6.87 3.28 -7.30
CA PRO A 69 -6.66 3.16 -5.86
C PRO A 69 -7.58 2.09 -5.27
N VAL A 70 -7.02 1.22 -4.44
CA VAL A 70 -7.78 0.18 -3.74
C VAL A 70 -7.55 0.29 -2.24
N THR A 71 -8.60 0.65 -1.50
CA THR A 71 -8.60 0.73 -0.04
C THR A 71 -9.10 -0.59 0.54
N LEU A 72 -8.24 -1.27 1.30
CA LEU A 72 -8.57 -2.53 1.97
C LEU A 72 -9.01 -2.25 3.41
N LEU A 73 -10.32 -2.26 3.64
CA LEU A 73 -10.91 -2.15 4.97
C LEU A 73 -10.86 -3.50 5.68
N ILE A 74 -10.60 -3.50 6.99
CA ILE A 74 -10.52 -4.73 7.77
C ILE A 74 -10.96 -4.47 9.20
N SER A 75 -11.67 -5.42 9.79
CA SER A 75 -12.01 -5.35 11.22
C SER A 75 -10.76 -5.38 12.10
N ALA A 76 -10.79 -4.67 13.22
CA ALA A 76 -9.69 -4.66 14.16
C ALA A 76 -9.34 -6.07 14.68
N GLU A 77 -10.36 -6.92 14.86
CA GLU A 77 -10.19 -8.31 15.30
C GLU A 77 -9.41 -9.13 14.27
N GLU A 78 -9.84 -9.14 13.01
CA GLU A 78 -9.18 -9.94 11.98
C GLU A 78 -7.79 -9.36 11.64
N ASN A 79 -7.61 -8.05 11.68
CA ASN A 79 -6.29 -7.43 11.49
C ASN A 79 -5.30 -7.89 12.58
N ASN A 80 -5.71 -7.83 13.86
CA ASN A 80 -4.90 -8.33 14.98
C ASN A 80 -4.52 -9.80 14.80
N LYS A 81 -5.49 -10.64 14.46
CA LYS A 81 -5.26 -12.07 14.18
C LYS A 81 -4.28 -12.29 13.03
N ARG A 82 -4.34 -11.48 11.96
CA ARG A 82 -3.39 -11.56 10.83
C ARG A 82 -2.00 -11.07 11.19
N ILE A 83 -1.88 -10.01 11.99
CA ILE A 83 -0.60 -9.42 12.41
C ILE A 83 0.16 -10.30 13.40
N GLN A 84 -0.54 -11.07 14.23
CA GLN A 84 0.09 -11.98 15.19
C GLN A 84 0.53 -13.33 14.58
N ARG A 85 0.31 -13.56 13.27
CA ARG A 85 0.71 -14.83 12.64
C ARG A 85 2.24 -15.01 12.72
N PRO A 86 2.75 -16.14 13.25
CA PRO A 86 4.20 -16.35 13.46
C PRO A 86 5.05 -16.22 12.20
N ASN A 87 4.49 -16.56 11.04
CA ASN A 87 5.17 -16.45 9.74
C ASN A 87 5.46 -15.00 9.29
N ARG A 88 5.02 -13.98 10.04
CA ARG A 88 5.32 -12.58 9.78
C ARG A 88 6.73 -12.19 10.20
N VAL A 89 7.25 -12.77 11.29
CA VAL A 89 8.65 -12.57 11.72
C VAL A 89 9.61 -13.04 10.65
N LEU A 90 9.34 -14.20 10.05
CA LEU A 90 10.12 -14.76 8.95
C LEU A 90 10.16 -13.85 7.70
N ARG A 91 9.22 -12.91 7.59
CA ARG A 91 9.11 -11.93 6.50
C ARG A 91 9.46 -10.51 6.93
N TYR A 92 10.08 -10.35 8.11
CA TYR A 92 10.45 -9.05 8.68
C TYR A 92 9.26 -8.08 8.78
N LYS A 93 8.04 -8.60 9.04
CA LYS A 93 6.84 -7.79 9.23
C LYS A 93 6.56 -7.56 10.71
N SER A 94 6.00 -6.38 11.03
CA SER A 94 5.57 -6.05 12.40
C SER A 94 4.53 -7.04 12.92
N LEU A 95 4.60 -7.33 14.22
CA LEU A 95 3.71 -8.20 15.00
C LEU A 95 2.77 -7.42 15.95
N SER A 96 2.88 -6.09 15.96
CA SER A 96 2.01 -5.19 16.69
C SER A 96 1.50 -4.10 15.77
N ILE A 97 0.27 -3.66 16.00
CA ILE A 97 -0.28 -2.47 15.36
C ILE A 97 0.29 -1.26 16.10
N GLU A 98 0.98 -0.38 15.37
CA GLU A 98 1.43 0.89 15.94
C GLU A 98 0.31 1.93 15.81
N GLY A 99 -0.22 2.38 16.95
CA GLY A 99 -1.15 3.51 17.00
C GLY A 99 -2.55 3.26 16.45
N ASN A 100 -3.36 4.32 16.48
CA ASN A 100 -4.71 4.41 15.91
C ASN A 100 -4.72 5.42 14.76
N ALA A 101 -3.68 5.42 13.91
CA ALA A 101 -3.63 6.35 12.80
C ALA A 101 -4.80 6.10 11.85
N GLU A 102 -5.49 7.18 11.47
CA GLU A 102 -6.56 7.10 10.49
C GLU A 102 -5.94 6.82 9.12
N LEU A 103 -6.59 5.95 8.35
CA LEU A 103 -6.18 5.67 6.98
C LEU A 103 -6.32 6.94 6.15
N ILE A 104 -5.40 7.15 5.20
CA ILE A 104 -5.47 8.27 4.27
C ILE A 104 -6.87 8.42 3.66
N ASN A 105 -7.42 9.64 3.72
CA ASN A 105 -8.69 9.95 3.09
C ASN A 105 -8.47 10.47 1.66
N ILE A 106 -8.70 9.62 0.66
CA ILE A 106 -8.53 9.96 -0.75
C ILE A 106 -9.88 10.04 -1.47
N THR A 107 -10.01 11.01 -2.38
CA THR A 107 -11.12 11.06 -3.34
C THR A 107 -10.55 10.85 -4.74
N HIS A 108 -10.96 9.78 -5.42
CA HIS A 108 -10.47 9.44 -6.75
C HIS A 108 -11.60 8.78 -7.56
N PRO A 109 -11.78 9.10 -8.86
CA PRO A 109 -12.88 8.57 -9.67
C PRO A 109 -12.89 7.04 -9.77
N HIS A 110 -11.71 6.41 -9.72
CA HIS A 110 -11.55 4.97 -9.81
C HIS A 110 -11.33 4.28 -8.46
N LEU A 111 -11.59 4.97 -7.34
CA LEU A 111 -11.40 4.40 -6.00
C LEU A 111 -12.30 3.17 -5.81
N LEU A 112 -11.70 2.05 -5.37
CA LEU A 112 -12.39 0.87 -4.89
C LEU A 112 -12.14 0.71 -3.39
N GLU A 113 -13.20 0.78 -2.58
CA GLU A 113 -13.13 0.45 -1.16
C GLU A 113 -13.76 -0.92 -0.91
N ILE A 114 -13.06 -1.79 -0.18
CA ILE A 114 -13.49 -3.17 0.02
C ILE A 114 -13.13 -3.70 1.40
N ASP A 115 -14.12 -4.28 2.10
CA ASP A 115 -13.90 -5.01 3.34
C ASP A 115 -13.33 -6.41 3.05
N VAL A 116 -12.13 -6.68 3.58
CA VAL A 116 -11.38 -7.91 3.39
C VAL A 116 -11.34 -8.81 4.61
N SER A 117 -12.18 -8.56 5.62
CA SER A 117 -12.22 -9.34 6.87
C SER A 117 -12.43 -10.83 6.58
N ASP A 118 -13.41 -11.15 5.73
CA ASP A 118 -13.77 -12.53 5.37
C ASP A 118 -13.43 -12.92 3.93
N LEU A 119 -12.75 -12.03 3.18
CA LEU A 119 -12.37 -12.31 1.80
C LEU A 119 -11.05 -13.08 1.70
N THR A 120 -11.04 -14.05 0.77
CA THR A 120 -9.80 -14.67 0.32
C THR A 120 -9.03 -13.74 -0.62
N ALA A 121 -7.73 -13.96 -0.76
CA ALA A 121 -6.90 -13.19 -1.69
C ALA A 121 -7.35 -13.35 -3.16
N SER A 122 -7.82 -14.53 -3.56
CA SER A 122 -8.34 -14.77 -4.93
C SER A 122 -9.60 -13.96 -5.18
N ALA A 123 -10.56 -14.03 -4.26
CA ALA A 123 -11.82 -13.29 -4.38
C ALA A 123 -11.60 -11.76 -4.39
N LEU A 124 -10.64 -11.27 -3.61
CA LEU A 124 -10.23 -9.86 -3.67
C LEU A 124 -9.64 -9.50 -5.04
N ALA A 125 -8.71 -10.31 -5.56
CA ALA A 125 -8.09 -10.06 -6.86
C ALA A 125 -9.12 -10.03 -8.00
N GLU A 126 -10.06 -10.97 -8.01
CA GLU A 126 -11.17 -11.01 -8.97
C GLU A 126 -12.00 -9.72 -8.94
N LYS A 127 -12.34 -9.22 -7.74
CA LYS A 127 -13.07 -7.97 -7.56
C LYS A 127 -12.31 -6.74 -8.06
N ILE A 128 -10.98 -6.69 -7.83
CA ILE A 128 -10.14 -5.59 -8.33
C ILE A 128 -10.09 -5.62 -9.87
N VAL A 129 -9.96 -6.80 -10.47
CA VAL A 129 -9.95 -6.95 -11.94
C VAL A 129 -11.30 -6.57 -12.54
N GLU A 130 -12.40 -7.02 -11.93
CA GLU A 130 -13.76 -6.65 -12.34
C GLU A 130 -13.96 -5.13 -12.30
N HIS A 131 -13.58 -4.48 -11.21
CA HIS A 131 -13.63 -3.02 -11.09
C HIS A 131 -12.80 -2.32 -12.17
N THR A 132 -11.58 -2.80 -12.39
CA THR A 132 -10.66 -2.21 -13.38
C THR A 132 -11.21 -2.31 -14.80
N ASN A 133 -11.85 -3.42 -15.15
CA ASN A 133 -12.46 -3.62 -16.47
C ASN A 133 -13.72 -2.77 -16.71
N ASN A 134 -14.30 -2.20 -15.66
CA ASN A 134 -15.49 -1.35 -15.73
C ASN A 134 -15.17 0.15 -15.69
N ILE A 135 -13.89 0.52 -15.69
CA ILE A 135 -13.45 1.92 -15.83
C ILE A 135 -13.53 2.30 -17.31
N GLU A 136 -14.29 3.36 -17.61
CA GLU A 136 -14.47 3.92 -18.96
C GLU A 136 -13.25 4.74 -19.43
#